data_AF-A0A2N9EJS9-F1
#
_entry.id   AF-A0A2N9EJS9-F1
#
_cell.length_a   1.000
_cell.length_b   1.000
_cell.length_c   1.000
_cell.angle_alpha   90.00
_cell.angle_beta   90.00
_cell.angle_gamma   90.00
#
_symmetry.space_group_name_H-M   'P 1'
#
loop_
_entity.id
_entity.type
_entity.pdbx_description
1 polymer ?
#
loop_
_entity_poly.entity_id
_entity_poly.type
_entity_poly.pdbx_seq_one_letter_code
_entity_poly.pdbx_strand_id
1 'polypeptide(L)'
;MTRSELFTVAPSYGQGVCDPHQRGIDQVVKLKGTRASDPFFLLAGPNVIESEEHVFRMAKHIKNIASKVGLPLVFKSSFDKANRTSSKSFRGPGMVEGLQILEKVKIAYDIPIVTDVHETIQVISV
;
A
#
# COMPACT_ATOMS: atom_id res chain seq x y z
N MET A 1 -20.95 -8.10 21.77
CA MET A 1 -19.83 -7.15 21.59
C MET A 1 -18.57 -7.99 21.73
N THR A 2 -17.75 -8.26 20.72
CA THR A 2 -17.33 -7.47 19.54
C THR A 2 -17.13 -8.41 18.33
N ARG A 3 -17.64 -7.99 17.16
CA ARG A 3 -17.55 -8.73 15.89
C ARG A 3 -16.16 -8.58 15.28
N SER A 4 -15.52 -9.71 15.02
CA SER A 4 -14.46 -9.89 14.03
C SER A 4 -15.08 -9.81 12.63
N GLU A 5 -14.93 -8.68 11.92
CA GLU A 5 -15.26 -8.59 10.50
C GLU A 5 -13.98 -8.77 9.68
N LEU A 6 -13.56 -10.04 9.58
CA LEU A 6 -12.69 -10.54 8.52
C LEU A 6 -13.60 -10.87 7.32
N PHE A 7 -13.30 -10.24 6.18
CA PHE A 7 -13.63 -10.65 4.81
C PHE A 7 -14.93 -11.47 4.60
N THR A 8 -16.01 -10.79 4.22
CA THR A 8 -17.15 -11.45 3.55
C THR A 8 -17.09 -11.15 2.06
N VAL A 9 -16.86 -12.20 1.25
CA VAL A 9 -16.99 -12.18 -0.21
C VAL A 9 -18.42 -12.61 -0.53
N ALA A 10 -19.24 -11.71 -1.09
CA ALA A 10 -20.56 -12.08 -1.61
C ALA A 10 -20.40 -12.56 -3.07
N PRO A 11 -21.00 -13.70 -3.47
CA PRO A 11 -20.96 -14.17 -4.85
C PRO A 11 -22.11 -13.54 -5.63
N SER A 12 -21.80 -12.71 -6.64
CA SER A 12 -22.78 -12.35 -7.67
C SER A 12 -22.63 -13.29 -8.86
N TYR A 13 -23.56 -14.23 -8.97
CA TYR A 13 -23.80 -15.10 -10.12
C TYR A 13 -24.01 -14.26 -11.39
N GLY A 14 -23.24 -14.56 -12.44
CA GLY A 14 -23.49 -14.14 -13.80
C GLY A 14 -22.99 -15.23 -14.74
N GLN A 15 -23.92 -15.93 -15.40
CA GLN A 15 -23.64 -16.94 -16.40
C GLN A 15 -22.94 -16.28 -17.60
N GLY A 16 -21.68 -16.64 -17.83
CA GLY A 16 -20.91 -16.24 -19.00
C GLY A 16 -19.82 -17.28 -19.22
N VAL A 17 -19.82 -17.87 -20.42
CA VAL A 17 -18.98 -19.00 -20.81
C VAL A 17 -17.50 -18.59 -20.66
N CYS A 18 -16.74 -19.40 -19.92
CA CYS A 18 -15.33 -19.16 -19.63
C CYS A 18 -14.45 -19.52 -20.84
N ASP A 19 -13.95 -18.50 -21.54
CA ASP A 19 -12.78 -18.64 -22.42
C ASP A 19 -11.52 -18.87 -21.56
N PRO A 20 -10.82 -20.02 -21.69
CA PRO A 20 -9.64 -20.33 -20.90
C PRO A 20 -8.41 -19.46 -21.21
N HIS A 21 -8.44 -18.64 -22.26
CA HIS A 21 -7.32 -17.78 -22.70
C HIS A 21 -7.44 -16.31 -22.25
N GLN A 22 -8.51 -15.92 -21.55
CA GLN A 22 -8.73 -14.53 -21.12
C GLN A 22 -8.57 -14.33 -19.61
N ARG A 23 -7.63 -15.05 -19.00
CA ARG A 23 -7.30 -14.91 -17.58
C ARG A 23 -6.23 -13.85 -17.36
N GLY A 24 -6.66 -12.65 -16.95
CA GLY A 24 -5.91 -11.92 -15.93
C GLY A 24 -5.47 -10.49 -16.23
N ILE A 25 -6.36 -9.63 -16.74
CA ILE A 25 -6.22 -8.16 -16.52
C ILE A 25 -7.36 -7.56 -15.69
N ASP A 26 -8.40 -8.33 -15.36
CA ASP A 26 -9.61 -7.84 -14.68
C ASP A 26 -9.65 -8.14 -13.18
N GLN A 27 -8.51 -8.45 -12.53
CA GLN A 27 -8.47 -8.41 -11.07
C GLN A 27 -8.32 -6.96 -10.62
N VAL A 28 -9.46 -6.27 -10.57
CA VAL A 28 -9.59 -4.96 -9.92
C VAL A 28 -9.24 -5.13 -8.44
N VAL A 29 -8.00 -4.81 -8.07
CA VAL A 29 -7.58 -4.72 -6.67
C VAL A 29 -8.35 -3.57 -6.04
N LYS A 30 -9.40 -3.89 -5.28
CA LYS A 30 -10.16 -2.92 -4.48
C LYS A 30 -9.29 -2.41 -3.33
N LEU A 31 -8.41 -1.46 -3.61
CA LEU A 31 -7.91 -0.55 -2.58
C LEU A 31 -9.14 0.23 -2.10
N LYS A 32 -9.40 0.22 -0.79
CA LYS A 32 -10.60 0.84 -0.17
C LYS A 32 -10.99 2.14 -0.90
N GLY A 33 -12.07 2.09 -1.69
CA GLY A 33 -12.61 3.25 -2.43
C GLY A 33 -12.17 3.46 -3.88
N THR A 34 -11.52 2.51 -4.56
CA THR A 34 -11.14 2.65 -5.99
C THR A 34 -11.42 1.38 -6.83
N ARG A 35 -12.05 1.57 -7.99
CA ARG A 35 -12.35 0.61 -9.07
C ARG A 35 -11.48 0.96 -10.29
N ALA A 36 -11.26 0.02 -11.22
CA ALA A 36 -10.51 0.29 -12.45
C ALA A 36 -11.16 1.37 -13.37
N SER A 37 -12.44 1.67 -13.15
CA SER A 37 -13.19 2.77 -13.77
C SER A 37 -13.30 4.02 -12.88
N ASP A 38 -12.69 4.02 -11.70
CA ASP A 38 -12.72 5.16 -10.78
C ASP A 38 -11.63 6.18 -11.15
N PRO A 39 -11.82 7.47 -10.78
CA PRO A 39 -10.87 8.52 -11.08
C PRO A 39 -9.46 8.16 -10.61
N PHE A 40 -8.48 8.52 -11.45
CA PHE A 40 -7.05 8.46 -11.19
C PHE A 40 -6.72 8.73 -9.70
N PHE A 41 -5.92 7.85 -9.09
CA PHE A 41 -5.44 8.00 -7.71
C PHE A 41 -3.92 8.18 -7.69
N LEU A 42 -3.43 8.86 -6.64
CA LEU A 42 -2.02 9.11 -6.44
C LEU A 42 -1.41 8.04 -5.54
N LEU A 43 -0.40 7.33 -6.03
CA LEU A 43 0.51 6.53 -5.21
C LEU A 43 1.81 7.30 -5.05
N ALA A 44 2.07 7.81 -3.84
CA ALA A 44 3.21 8.70 -3.60
C ALA A 44 3.77 8.59 -2.19
N GLY A 45 5.06 8.87 -2.06
CA GLY A 45 5.78 8.90 -0.81
C GLY A 45 7.30 8.85 -1.03
N PRO A 46 8.10 8.90 0.04
CA PRO A 46 9.54 8.82 -0.07
C PRO A 46 9.96 7.44 -0.60
N ASN A 47 11.13 7.37 -1.24
CA ASN A 47 11.62 6.12 -1.83
C ASN A 47 11.85 5.04 -0.76
N VAL A 48 12.44 5.43 0.37
CA VAL A 48 12.76 4.60 1.54
C VAL A 48 12.47 5.40 2.81
N ILE A 49 12.18 4.72 3.91
CA ILE A 49 12.10 5.34 5.23
C ILE A 49 13.50 5.74 5.67
N GLU A 50 13.77 7.05 5.76
CA GLU A 50 15.05 7.57 6.25
C GLU A 50 15.03 7.85 7.76
N SER A 51 13.89 8.35 8.27
CA SER A 51 13.61 8.53 9.70
C SER A 51 12.10 8.66 9.92
N GLU A 52 11.64 8.44 11.16
CA GLU A 52 10.22 8.63 11.52
C GLU A 52 9.76 10.06 11.21
N GLU A 53 10.54 11.07 11.63
CA GLU A 53 10.25 12.48 11.37
C GLU A 53 10.12 12.77 9.86
N HIS A 54 11.03 12.24 9.05
CA HIS A 54 11.01 12.45 7.61
C HIS A 54 9.75 11.88 6.97
N VAL A 55 9.38 10.64 7.30
CA VAL A 55 8.19 10.00 6.74
C VAL A 55 6.92 10.74 7.15
N PHE A 56 6.82 11.18 8.41
CA PHE A 56 5.68 11.97 8.89
C PHE A 56 5.55 13.30 8.16
N ARG A 57 6.66 14.02 7.98
CA ARG A 57 6.70 15.28 7.22
C ARG A 57 6.22 15.06 5.78
N MET A 58 6.72 14.01 5.11
CA MET A 58 6.32 13.68 3.74
C MET A 58 4.84 13.31 3.63
N ALA A 59 4.35 12.43 4.52
CA ALA A 59 2.95 12.01 4.55
C ALA A 59 2.00 13.22 4.74
N LYS A 60 2.31 14.11 5.68
CA LYS A 60 1.54 15.34 5.90
C LYS A 60 1.47 16.22 4.65
N HIS A 61 2.61 16.50 4.02
CA HIS A 61 2.66 17.38 2.85
C HIS A 61 1.97 16.77 1.63
N ILE A 62 2.22 15.49 1.34
CA ILE A 62 1.61 14.80 0.20
C ILE A 62 0.10 14.70 0.39
N LYS A 63 -0.38 14.33 1.59
CA LYS A 63 -1.82 14.33 1.91
C LYS A 63 -2.44 15.70 1.68
N ASN A 64 -1.83 16.76 2.20
CA ASN A 64 -2.34 18.12 2.04
C ASN A 64 -2.43 18.54 0.56
N ILE A 65 -1.45 18.17 -0.26
CA ILE A 65 -1.47 18.45 -1.71
C ILE A 65 -2.56 17.63 -2.39
N ALA A 66 -2.59 16.31 -2.17
CA ALA A 66 -3.57 15.41 -2.75
C ALA A 66 -5.02 15.82 -2.43
N SER A 67 -5.28 16.21 -1.17
CA SER A 67 -6.60 16.73 -0.75
C SER A 67 -6.96 18.04 -1.43
N LYS A 68 -6.00 18.95 -1.65
CA LYS A 68 -6.26 20.22 -2.36
C LYS A 68 -6.65 20.02 -3.82
N VAL A 69 -6.09 19.01 -4.48
CA VAL A 69 -6.39 18.70 -5.88
C VAL A 69 -7.52 17.67 -6.04
N GLY A 70 -8.08 17.18 -4.94
CA GLY A 70 -9.18 16.19 -4.96
C GLY A 70 -8.77 14.78 -5.39
N LEU A 71 -7.49 14.41 -5.26
CA LEU A 71 -6.99 13.10 -5.65
C LEU A 71 -6.98 12.13 -4.46
N PRO A 72 -7.52 10.90 -4.60
CA PRO A 72 -7.31 9.84 -3.62
C PRO A 72 -5.81 9.52 -3.49
N LEU A 73 -5.34 9.33 -2.26
CA LEU A 73 -3.93 9.07 -1.96
C LEU A 73 -3.73 7.68 -1.37
N VAL A 74 -2.75 6.96 -1.89
CA VAL A 74 -2.13 5.78 -1.27
C VAL A 74 -0.67 6.13 -0.99
N PHE A 75 -0.28 6.08 0.28
CA PHE A 75 1.08 6.44 0.67
C PHE A 75 2.02 5.26 0.51
N LYS A 76 3.14 5.46 -0.21
CA LYS A 76 4.13 4.40 -0.45
C LYS A 76 5.48 4.76 0.13
N SER A 77 6.08 3.85 0.90
CA SER A 77 7.51 3.93 1.25
C SER A 77 8.07 2.53 1.49
N SER A 78 9.34 2.33 1.16
CA SER A 78 10.06 1.07 1.41
C SER A 78 10.67 1.06 2.81
N PHE A 79 10.51 -0.05 3.54
CA PHE A 79 11.23 -0.28 4.79
C PHE A 79 12.66 -0.84 4.56
N ASP A 80 12.88 -1.51 3.42
CA ASP A 80 14.17 -2.06 3.00
C ASP A 80 14.38 -1.87 1.49
N LYS A 81 15.62 -1.61 1.09
CA LYS A 81 16.07 -1.54 -0.30
C LYS A 81 17.08 -2.64 -0.56
N ALA A 82 16.58 -3.83 -0.90
CA ALA A 82 17.41 -5.02 -1.13
C ALA A 82 18.26 -5.00 -2.39
N ASN A 83 18.02 -4.07 -3.31
CA ASN A 83 18.67 -3.97 -4.62
C ASN A 83 19.77 -2.89 -4.69
N ARG A 84 20.53 -2.68 -3.61
CA ARG A 84 21.67 -1.76 -3.61
C ARG A 84 22.90 -2.40 -4.25
N THR A 85 23.61 -1.64 -5.07
CA THR A 85 24.86 -2.09 -5.73
C THR A 85 26.06 -2.18 -4.78
N SER A 86 25.96 -1.57 -3.59
CA SER A 86 26.95 -1.68 -2.52
C SER A 86 26.28 -2.11 -1.22
N SER A 87 26.91 -3.06 -0.51
CA SER A 87 26.45 -3.55 0.79
C SER A 87 26.55 -2.50 1.91
N LYS A 88 27.36 -1.45 1.71
CA LYS A 88 27.54 -0.35 2.68
C LYS A 88 26.48 0.74 2.57
N SER A 89 25.63 0.71 1.53
CA SER A 89 24.60 1.72 1.33
C SER A 89 23.48 1.59 2.36
N PHE A 90 22.95 2.72 2.83
CA PHE A 90 21.75 2.72 3.67
C PHE A 90 20.57 2.08 2.92
N ARG A 91 19.88 1.18 3.61
CA ARG A 91 18.78 0.37 3.06
C ARG A 91 17.41 0.71 3.66
N GLY A 92 17.37 1.46 4.75
CA GLY A 92 16.16 1.69 5.53
C GLY A 92 16.27 1.08 6.94
N PRO A 93 15.23 1.27 7.77
CA PRO A 93 15.17 0.78 9.14
C PRO A 93 14.92 -0.74 9.24
N GLY A 94 14.58 -1.39 8.13
CA GLY A 94 14.21 -2.81 8.12
C GLY A 94 12.75 -3.04 8.50
N MET A 95 12.33 -4.31 8.48
CA MET A 95 10.92 -4.69 8.51
C MET A 95 10.20 -4.30 9.81
N VAL A 96 10.76 -4.64 10.98
CA VAL A 96 10.08 -4.44 12.26
C VAL A 96 9.84 -2.96 12.54
N GLU A 97 10.91 -2.16 12.53
CA GLU A 97 10.83 -0.72 12.77
C GLU A 97 10.09 0.01 11.63
N GLY A 98 10.34 -0.38 10.38
CA GLY A 98 9.66 0.23 9.22
C GLY A 98 8.15 0.03 9.24
N LEU A 99 7.67 -1.18 9.56
CA LEU A 99 6.23 -1.44 9.68
C LEU A 99 5.59 -0.67 10.85
N GLN A 100 6.28 -0.54 11.98
CA GLN A 100 5.82 0.29 13.10
C GLN A 100 5.68 1.76 12.70
N ILE A 101 6.67 2.32 11.98
CA ILE A 101 6.60 3.71 11.48
C ILE A 101 5.43 3.87 10.51
N LEU A 102 5.27 2.94 9.57
CA LEU A 102 4.18 2.97 8.58
C LEU A 102 2.79 2.86 9.22
N GLU A 103 2.64 2.03 10.26
CA GLU A 103 1.41 1.93 11.04
C GLU A 103 1.07 3.25 11.74
N LYS A 104 2.06 3.88 12.38
CA LYS A 104 1.84 5.20 13.01
C LYS A 104 1.40 6.25 11.99
N VAL A 105 1.98 6.26 10.79
CA VAL A 105 1.59 7.16 9.69
C VAL A 105 0.16 6.89 9.23
N LYS A 106 -0.21 5.61 9.07
CA LYS A 106 -1.57 5.18 8.72
C LYS A 106 -2.58 5.72 9.72
N ILE A 107 -2.31 5.56 11.01
CA ILE A 107 -3.21 6.01 12.09
C ILE A 107 -3.26 7.55 12.15
N ALA A 108 -2.11 8.22 12.11
CA ALA A 108 -2.02 9.67 12.27
C ALA A 108 -2.70 10.44 11.13
N TYR A 109 -2.67 9.90 9.92
CA TYR A 109 -3.19 10.57 8.73
C TYR A 109 -4.41 9.87 8.11
N ASP A 110 -4.86 8.73 8.62
CA ASP A 110 -5.96 7.95 8.05
C ASP A 110 -5.82 7.76 6.53
N ILE A 111 -4.65 7.29 6.10
CA ILE A 111 -4.32 7.05 4.69
C ILE A 111 -3.94 5.58 4.45
N PRO A 112 -4.36 4.96 3.33
CA PRO A 112 -3.86 3.65 2.93
C PRO A 112 -2.35 3.66 2.73
N ILE A 113 -1.68 2.56 3.11
CA ILE A 113 -0.23 2.38 2.99
C ILE A 113 0.08 1.24 2.03
N VAL A 114 1.12 1.40 1.21
CA VAL A 114 1.75 0.35 0.41
C VAL A 114 3.25 0.31 0.70
N THR A 115 3.82 -0.88 0.79
CA THR A 115 5.27 -1.11 0.88
C THR A 115 5.66 -2.32 0.06
N ASP A 116 6.92 -2.41 -0.36
CA ASP A 116 7.46 -3.55 -1.10
C ASP A 116 7.99 -4.61 -0.14
N VAL A 117 7.90 -5.87 -0.56
CA VAL A 117 8.50 -7.03 0.10
C VAL A 117 9.52 -7.66 -0.85
N HIS A 118 10.60 -8.21 -0.30
CA HIS A 118 11.74 -8.76 -1.03
C HIS A 118 11.97 -10.25 -0.76
N GLU A 119 11.36 -10.82 0.29
CA GLU A 119 11.51 -12.21 0.70
C GLU A 119 10.17 -12.81 1.15
N THR A 120 10.00 -14.12 0.98
CA THR A 120 8.75 -14.83 1.33
C THR A 120 8.42 -14.74 2.82
N ILE A 121 9.45 -14.76 3.69
CA ILE A 121 9.29 -14.64 5.15
C ILE A 121 8.73 -13.28 5.60
N GLN A 122 8.75 -12.27 4.73
CA GLN A 122 8.17 -10.95 5.01
C GLN A 122 6.65 -10.94 4.81
N VAL A 123 6.08 -12.03 4.29
CA VAL A 123 4.65 -12.19 4.07
C VAL A 123 4.14 -13.29 5.01
N ILE A 124 3.00 -13.03 5.65
CA ILE A 124 2.34 -14.04 6.46
C ILE A 124 1.86 -15.20 5.57
N SER A 125 1.97 -16.43 6.08
CA SER A 125 1.34 -17.58 5.43
C SER A 125 -0.18 -17.42 5.52
N VAL A 126 -0.85 -17.55 4.38
CA VAL A 126 -2.30 -17.44 4.20
C VAL A 126 -2.93 -18.77 3.83
#